data_AF-A0A6B1BS80-F1
#
_entry.id   AF-A0A6B1BS80-F1
#
_cell.length_a   1.000
_cell.length_b   1.000
_cell.length_c   1.000
_cell.angle_alpha   90.00
_cell.angle_beta   90.00
_cell.angle_gamma   90.00
#
_symmetry.space_group_name_H-M   'P 1'
#
loop_
_entity.id
_entity.type
_entity.pdbx_description
1 polymer ?
#
loop_
_entity_poly.entity_id
_entity_poly.type
_entity_poly.pdbx_seq_one_letter_code
_entity_poly.pdbx_strand_id
1 'polypeptide(L)'
;MSGLLIVYARWQGELVTPDDTRLERGKGCCCVCIGCGEPLILRRGEKKRWHFAHRAKTSCGGETYIHKVVKAWIAEKLIGQTIPLPPHPKLDSPQGFCVEKGWQEEQSEQTKRRYDVVLEGMFLYEKAEQGKRGHLIFEVYYSNAKDDDFKLQTQKEGSYILEVNAKIFYGDGRENLILERLVKNSDWIWFTENQKLWGYNSKKDVREIVGDWIAKEIWVEEEVMDEPVHSKEKQDPIKRGPFYHQIPFGEKNDHIMDGPFKECGVGFYNGYFEREVPSYFDVEKCWRNRYSQKTGRIYDIVFEGWFVGIFAKNSKRGHLIFQLVDHFNAHDDDFKLQIRKAKFCVLEVDIHGFFGDGLKPPTAERLMANSQWVW
;
A
#
# COMPACT_ATOMS: atom_id res chain seq x y z
N MET A 1 23.31 25.11 -2.91
CA MET A 1 23.86 23.82 -3.34
C MET A 1 25.07 24.06 -4.24
N SER A 2 26.28 24.07 -3.66
CA SER A 2 27.54 24.10 -4.41
C SER A 2 28.09 22.68 -4.51
N GLY A 3 28.20 22.08 -5.69
CA GLY A 3 29.03 20.86 -5.85
C GLY A 3 28.65 19.84 -6.93
N LEU A 4 27.46 19.86 -7.52
CA LEU A 4 27.14 18.88 -8.58
C LEU A 4 27.87 19.25 -9.88
N LEU A 5 28.77 18.38 -10.32
CA LEU A 5 29.43 18.52 -11.61
C LEU A 5 28.51 17.99 -12.72
N ILE A 6 28.30 18.79 -13.76
CA ILE A 6 27.55 18.37 -14.93
C ILE A 6 28.47 17.49 -15.77
N VAL A 7 28.09 16.22 -15.96
CA VAL A 7 28.89 15.24 -16.71
C VAL A 7 28.13 14.61 -17.87
N TYR A 8 26.88 15.02 -18.07
CA TYR A 8 26.13 14.71 -19.28
C TYR A 8 25.55 16.00 -19.85
N ALA A 9 25.61 16.13 -21.17
CA ALA A 9 25.08 17.27 -21.90
C ALA A 9 24.44 16.82 -23.22
N ARG A 10 23.74 17.73 -23.89
CA ARG A 10 23.32 17.55 -25.28
C ARG A 10 24.30 18.24 -26.22
N TRP A 11 24.72 17.53 -27.25
CA TRP A 11 25.43 18.11 -28.39
C TRP A 11 24.77 17.61 -29.66
N GLN A 12 24.25 18.53 -30.49
CA GLN A 12 23.48 18.20 -31.70
C GLN A 12 22.34 17.20 -31.45
N GLY A 13 21.72 17.26 -30.27
CA GLY A 13 20.65 16.33 -29.84
C GLY A 13 21.16 15.06 -29.18
N GLU A 14 22.43 14.68 -29.32
CA GLU A 14 23.00 13.47 -28.73
C GLU A 14 23.40 13.67 -27.27
N LEU A 15 23.23 12.62 -26.46
CA LEU A 15 23.78 12.55 -25.11
C LEU A 15 25.29 12.30 -25.15
N VAL A 16 26.06 13.28 -24.65
CA VAL A 16 27.53 13.28 -24.63
C VAL A 16 28.10 13.48 -23.23
N THR A 17 29.33 13.02 -23.04
CA THR A 17 30.13 13.14 -21.81
C THR A 17 31.37 14.01 -22.02
N PRO A 18 32.00 14.54 -20.95
CA PRO A 18 33.18 15.40 -21.06
C PRO A 18 34.39 14.77 -21.74
N ASP A 19 34.47 13.46 -21.88
CA ASP A 19 35.53 12.71 -22.57
C ASP A 19 35.29 12.49 -24.06
N ASP A 20 34.10 12.84 -24.59
CA ASP A 20 33.76 12.69 -26.01
C ASP A 20 34.72 13.50 -26.91
N THR A 21 35.56 12.81 -27.68
CA THR A 21 36.65 13.41 -28.46
C THR A 21 36.16 14.38 -29.55
N ARG A 22 34.88 14.32 -29.92
CA ARG A 22 34.26 15.22 -30.91
C ARG A 22 34.05 16.64 -30.35
N LEU A 23 34.04 16.81 -29.03
CA LEU A 23 33.76 18.10 -28.39
C LEU A 23 35.01 18.97 -28.26
N GLU A 24 34.89 20.25 -28.65
CA GLU A 24 35.91 21.25 -28.38
C GLU A 24 35.92 21.70 -26.91
N ARG A 25 37.10 22.06 -26.39
CA ARG A 25 37.22 22.60 -25.04
C ARG A 25 36.58 24.00 -24.94
N GLY A 26 36.07 24.32 -23.76
CA GLY A 26 35.63 25.68 -23.43
C GLY A 26 34.27 25.98 -24.03
N LYS A 27 34.10 27.20 -24.56
CA LYS A 27 32.82 27.67 -25.12
C LYS A 27 32.53 27.08 -26.51
N GLY A 28 33.54 26.51 -27.17
CA GLY A 28 33.40 25.89 -28.50
C GLY A 28 32.68 24.54 -28.49
N CYS A 29 32.42 23.94 -27.32
CA CYS A 29 31.75 22.63 -27.26
C CYS A 29 30.32 22.66 -27.81
N CYS A 30 29.66 23.82 -27.84
CA CYS A 30 28.28 24.00 -28.28
C CYS A 30 27.28 23.06 -27.57
N CYS A 31 27.62 22.57 -26.38
CA CYS A 31 26.76 21.72 -25.58
C CYS A 31 25.70 22.54 -24.84
N VAL A 32 24.55 21.95 -24.59
CA VAL A 32 23.49 22.52 -23.74
C VAL A 32 23.18 21.61 -22.57
N CYS A 33 22.76 22.23 -21.46
CA CYS A 33 22.38 21.52 -20.24
C CYS A 33 21.10 20.73 -20.45
N ILE A 34 21.11 19.44 -20.13
CA ILE A 34 19.90 18.59 -20.19
C ILE A 34 18.83 19.07 -19.19
N GLY A 35 19.26 19.63 -18.06
CA GLY A 35 18.38 20.13 -17.01
C GLY A 35 17.56 21.34 -17.43
N CYS A 36 18.23 22.40 -17.88
CA CYS A 36 17.62 23.71 -18.14
C CYS A 36 17.71 24.20 -19.59
N GLY A 37 18.41 23.50 -20.49
CA GLY A 37 18.60 23.91 -21.88
C GLY A 37 19.66 24.99 -22.11
N GLU A 38 20.25 25.55 -21.05
CA GLU A 38 21.21 26.65 -21.17
C GLU A 38 22.58 26.20 -21.72
N PRO A 39 23.30 27.08 -22.45
CA PRO A 39 24.63 26.78 -22.98
C PRO A 39 25.65 26.45 -21.89
N LEU A 40 26.45 25.43 -22.18
CA LEU A 40 27.52 24.94 -21.31
C LEU A 40 28.91 25.33 -21.83
N ILE A 41 29.89 25.20 -20.94
CA ILE A 41 31.32 25.31 -21.20
C ILE A 41 31.95 23.98 -20.80
N LEU A 42 32.70 23.36 -21.71
CA LEU A 42 33.45 22.15 -21.41
C LEU A 42 34.77 22.47 -20.71
N ARG A 43 34.90 22.06 -19.45
CA ARG A 43 36.11 22.23 -18.64
C ARG A 43 36.96 20.95 -18.67
N ARG A 44 37.78 20.79 -19.71
CA ARG A 44 38.87 19.81 -19.74
C ARG A 44 40.14 20.44 -19.19
N GLY A 45 40.74 19.87 -18.16
CA GLY A 45 42.00 20.37 -17.60
C GLY A 45 42.67 19.29 -16.77
N GLU A 46 43.90 19.54 -16.35
CA GLU A 46 44.73 18.55 -15.67
C GLU A 46 44.42 18.45 -14.16
N LYS A 47 43.99 19.56 -13.55
CA LYS A 47 43.81 19.66 -12.09
C LYS A 47 42.45 19.21 -11.57
N LYS A 48 41.41 19.26 -12.41
CA LYS A 48 40.02 18.92 -12.03
C LYS A 48 39.46 17.95 -13.03
N ARG A 49 38.62 17.03 -12.56
CA ARG A 49 37.86 16.13 -13.42
C ARG A 49 37.10 16.92 -14.48
N TRP A 50 37.08 16.37 -15.69
CA TRP A 50 36.42 17.00 -16.81
C TRP A 50 34.91 17.05 -16.55
N HIS A 51 34.33 18.22 -16.77
CA HIS A 51 32.92 18.48 -16.52
C HIS A 51 32.44 19.60 -17.42
N PHE A 52 31.13 19.70 -17.58
CA PHE A 52 30.48 20.87 -18.12
C PHE A 52 30.13 21.86 -16.99
N ALA A 53 30.08 23.13 -17.34
CA ALA A 53 29.64 24.18 -16.44
C ALA A 53 28.75 25.17 -17.20
N HIS A 54 27.73 25.72 -16.54
CA HIS A 54 26.93 26.78 -17.14
C HIS A 54 27.79 27.99 -17.51
N ARG A 55 27.53 28.55 -18.69
CA ARG A 55 28.21 29.76 -19.16
C ARG A 55 27.87 30.98 -18.30
N ALA A 56 26.62 31.07 -17.85
CA ALA A 56 26.11 32.09 -16.95
C ALA A 56 25.56 31.45 -15.67
N LYS A 57 25.27 32.27 -14.65
CA LYS A 57 24.58 31.77 -13.45
C LYS A 57 23.15 31.38 -13.83
N THR A 58 22.75 30.15 -13.52
CA THR A 58 21.40 29.63 -13.80
C THR A 58 20.76 29.12 -12.51
N SER A 59 19.43 28.99 -12.50
CA SER A 59 18.66 28.35 -11.43
C SER A 59 18.55 26.83 -11.61
N CYS A 60 19.45 26.21 -12.39
CA CYS A 60 19.39 24.78 -12.68
C CYS A 60 19.47 23.94 -11.39
N GLY A 61 18.37 23.26 -11.06
CA GLY A 61 18.28 22.34 -9.92
C GLY A 61 18.98 21.01 -10.21
N GLY A 62 19.71 20.49 -9.22
CA GLY A 62 20.42 19.21 -9.34
C GLY A 62 19.49 18.03 -9.57
N GLU A 63 18.36 17.98 -8.86
CA GLU A 63 17.33 16.93 -8.99
C GLU A 63 16.73 16.89 -10.40
N THR A 64 16.28 18.05 -10.92
CA THR A 64 15.73 18.14 -12.28
C THR A 64 16.74 17.71 -13.34
N TYR A 65 18.00 18.12 -13.20
CA TYR A 65 19.07 17.69 -14.10
C TYR A 65 19.29 16.18 -14.02
N ILE A 66 19.38 15.60 -12.81
CA ILE A 66 19.59 14.16 -12.61
C ILE A 66 18.45 13.35 -13.21
N HIS A 67 17.20 13.70 -12.94
CA HIS A 67 16.03 13.03 -13.54
C HIS A 67 16.12 13.00 -15.07
N LYS A 68 16.35 14.16 -15.69
CA LYS A 68 16.38 14.25 -17.16
C LYS A 68 17.58 13.52 -17.77
N VAL A 69 18.74 13.49 -17.08
CA VAL A 69 19.89 12.69 -17.53
C VAL A 69 19.55 11.20 -17.49
N VAL A 70 18.96 10.72 -16.39
CA VAL A 70 18.61 9.30 -16.25
C VAL A 70 17.61 8.89 -17.32
N LYS A 71 16.54 9.67 -17.55
CA LYS A 71 15.57 9.40 -18.63
C LYS A 71 16.24 9.33 -20.00
N ALA A 72 17.05 10.34 -20.33
CA ALA A 72 17.79 10.39 -21.59
C ALA A 72 18.74 9.20 -21.76
N TRP A 73 19.47 8.83 -20.71
CA TRP A 73 20.43 7.75 -20.76
C TRP A 73 19.74 6.40 -21.01
N ILE A 74 18.64 6.12 -20.31
CA ILE A 74 17.86 4.89 -20.50
C ILE A 74 17.30 4.83 -21.93
N ALA A 75 16.67 5.91 -22.41
CA ALA A 75 16.03 5.95 -23.72
C ALA A 75 17.01 5.79 -24.90
N GLU A 76 18.26 6.26 -24.76
CA GLU A 76 19.20 6.34 -25.87
C GLU A 76 20.36 5.34 -25.79
N LYS A 77 20.93 5.14 -24.60
CA LYS A 77 22.14 4.31 -24.46
C LYS A 77 21.82 2.83 -24.36
N LEU A 78 20.58 2.46 -24.04
CA LEU A 78 20.17 1.05 -23.97
C LEU A 78 19.75 0.47 -25.32
N ILE A 79 19.55 1.29 -26.36
CA ILE A 79 19.21 0.79 -27.70
C ILE A 79 20.30 -0.18 -28.19
N GLY A 80 19.89 -1.37 -28.62
CA GLY A 80 20.80 -2.44 -29.05
C GLY A 80 21.42 -3.25 -27.89
N GLN A 81 21.11 -2.92 -26.64
CA GLN A 81 21.54 -3.71 -25.49
C GLN A 81 20.48 -4.72 -25.04
N THR A 82 20.94 -5.75 -24.34
CA THR A 82 20.07 -6.68 -23.61
C THR A 82 20.11 -6.33 -22.13
N ILE A 83 18.98 -5.88 -21.59
CA ILE A 83 18.82 -5.58 -20.17
C ILE A 83 18.54 -6.89 -19.44
N PRO A 84 19.40 -7.35 -18.50
CA PRO A 84 19.01 -8.44 -17.61
C PRO A 84 17.92 -7.94 -16.68
N LEU A 85 16.81 -8.68 -16.61
CA LEU A 85 15.68 -8.30 -15.79
C LEU A 85 15.70 -9.06 -14.46
N PRO A 86 15.42 -8.39 -13.32
CA PRO A 86 15.21 -9.10 -12.08
C PRO A 86 14.01 -10.04 -12.24
N PRO A 87 13.99 -11.22 -11.59
CA PRO A 87 12.86 -12.13 -11.67
C PRO A 87 11.58 -11.42 -11.23
N HIS A 88 10.54 -11.51 -12.05
CA HIS A 88 9.22 -10.98 -11.74
C HIS A 88 8.40 -12.04 -10.96
N PRO A 89 8.00 -11.76 -9.72
CA PRO A 89 7.36 -12.74 -8.81
C PRO A 89 5.91 -13.15 -9.13
N LYS A 90 5.33 -12.74 -10.25
CA LYS A 90 3.89 -12.97 -10.58
C LYS A 90 3.62 -13.14 -12.07
N LEU A 91 4.45 -12.56 -12.93
CA LEU A 91 4.41 -12.76 -14.36
C LEU A 91 5.37 -13.90 -14.73
N ASP A 92 5.14 -14.53 -15.88
CA ASP A 92 6.21 -15.28 -16.55
C ASP A 92 7.42 -14.36 -16.60
N SER A 93 8.48 -14.73 -15.88
CA SER A 93 9.62 -13.87 -15.61
C SER A 93 10.51 -13.82 -16.85
N PRO A 94 10.49 -12.73 -17.63
CA PRO A 94 11.54 -12.56 -18.61
C PRO A 94 12.88 -12.45 -17.88
N GLN A 95 13.89 -13.13 -18.40
CA GLN A 95 15.26 -13.05 -17.88
C GLN A 95 15.99 -11.83 -18.43
N GLY A 96 15.49 -11.29 -19.53
CA GLY A 96 16.02 -10.07 -20.10
C GLY A 96 15.11 -9.45 -21.15
N PHE A 97 15.56 -8.31 -21.66
CA PHE A 97 14.86 -7.53 -22.67
C PHE A 97 15.87 -6.94 -23.67
N CYS A 98 15.75 -7.33 -24.93
CA CYS A 98 16.53 -6.74 -26.02
C CYS A 98 15.86 -5.46 -26.51
N VAL A 99 16.54 -4.33 -26.40
CA VAL A 99 15.99 -3.01 -26.74
C VAL A 99 16.20 -2.72 -28.21
N GLU A 100 15.12 -2.39 -28.92
CA GLU A 100 15.15 -1.98 -30.33
C GLU A 100 14.96 -0.47 -30.49
N LYS A 101 14.08 0.14 -29.68
CA LYS A 101 13.79 1.58 -29.70
C LYS A 101 13.53 2.10 -28.30
N GLY A 102 13.66 3.42 -28.11
CA GLY A 102 13.36 4.08 -26.84
C GLY A 102 12.87 5.51 -27.04
N TRP A 103 11.94 5.92 -26.17
CA TRP A 103 11.36 7.26 -26.15
C TRP A 103 11.34 7.81 -24.73
N GLN A 104 11.52 9.14 -24.64
CA GLN A 104 11.32 9.88 -23.41
C GLN A 104 9.90 10.45 -23.39
N GLU A 105 9.24 10.33 -22.25
CA GLU A 105 7.97 10.98 -21.95
C GLU A 105 6.84 10.67 -22.94
N GLU A 106 6.58 9.37 -23.14
CA GLU A 106 5.58 8.85 -24.07
C GLU A 106 4.18 8.77 -23.43
N GLN A 107 3.16 9.17 -24.18
CA GLN A 107 1.77 9.05 -23.76
C GLN A 107 1.16 7.76 -24.29
N SER A 108 0.69 6.90 -23.41
CA SER A 108 -0.08 5.72 -23.80
C SER A 108 -1.46 6.12 -24.30
N GLU A 109 -1.81 5.68 -25.51
CA GLU A 109 -3.13 5.91 -26.09
C GLU A 109 -4.24 5.22 -25.30
N GLN A 110 -3.94 4.05 -24.74
CA GLN A 110 -4.91 3.22 -24.02
C GLN A 110 -5.24 3.80 -22.65
N THR A 111 -4.22 4.21 -21.89
CA THR A 111 -4.38 4.65 -20.50
C THR A 111 -4.39 6.17 -20.36
N LYS A 112 -4.08 6.89 -21.46
CA LYS A 112 -3.80 8.34 -21.49
C LYS A 112 -2.67 8.77 -20.56
N ARG A 113 -1.93 7.81 -19.97
CA ARG A 113 -0.86 8.05 -19.01
C ARG A 113 0.41 8.47 -19.74
N ARG A 114 1.18 9.34 -19.11
CA ARG A 114 2.52 9.68 -19.54
C ARG A 114 3.54 8.86 -18.74
N TYR A 115 4.34 8.07 -19.43
CA TYR A 115 5.43 7.30 -18.84
C TYR A 115 6.75 8.03 -19.05
N ASP A 116 7.66 7.94 -18.07
CA ASP A 116 8.93 8.66 -18.14
C ASP A 116 9.84 8.19 -19.27
N VAL A 117 10.01 6.87 -19.42
CA VAL A 117 10.74 6.25 -20.52
C VAL A 117 10.04 4.97 -20.94
N VAL A 118 9.88 4.77 -22.24
CA VAL A 118 9.32 3.55 -22.82
C VAL A 118 10.35 2.98 -23.79
N LEU A 119 10.64 1.69 -23.65
CA LEU A 119 11.50 0.94 -24.56
C LEU A 119 10.66 -0.10 -25.31
N GLU A 120 10.79 -0.14 -26.63
CA GLU A 120 10.22 -1.20 -27.47
C GLU A 120 11.31 -2.23 -27.78
N GLY A 121 10.95 -3.51 -27.71
CA GLY A 121 11.90 -4.58 -27.88
C GLY A 121 11.31 -5.97 -27.70
N MET A 122 12.17 -6.92 -27.37
CA MET A 122 11.83 -8.33 -27.24
C MET A 122 12.18 -8.86 -25.85
N PHE A 123 11.19 -9.42 -25.16
CA PHE A 123 11.37 -10.15 -23.91
C PHE A 123 11.98 -11.53 -24.16
N LEU A 124 12.99 -11.86 -23.35
CA LEU A 124 13.73 -13.11 -23.41
C LEU A 124 13.28 -14.04 -22.28
N TYR A 125 12.89 -15.26 -22.63
CA TYR A 125 12.45 -16.30 -21.69
C TYR A 125 13.33 -17.54 -21.81
N GLU A 126 13.44 -18.28 -20.72
CA GLU A 126 14.32 -19.45 -20.60
C GLU A 126 13.89 -20.64 -21.51
N LYS A 127 12.58 -20.76 -21.79
CA LYS A 127 11.98 -21.93 -22.47
C LYS A 127 11.13 -21.61 -23.71
N ALA A 128 11.08 -20.35 -24.16
CA ALA A 128 10.26 -19.99 -25.31
C ALA A 128 11.10 -20.02 -26.61
N GLU A 129 10.64 -20.76 -27.62
CA GLU A 129 11.25 -20.80 -28.96
C GLU A 129 11.09 -19.48 -29.74
N GLN A 130 10.26 -18.55 -29.25
CA GLN A 130 10.05 -17.23 -29.84
C GLN A 130 9.93 -16.16 -28.74
N GLY A 131 10.77 -15.13 -28.78
CA GLY A 131 10.70 -13.98 -27.87
C GLY A 131 9.41 -13.18 -28.09
N LYS A 132 8.85 -12.63 -27.01
CA LYS A 132 7.63 -11.82 -27.05
C LYS A 132 8.00 -10.35 -27.26
N ARG A 133 7.53 -9.72 -28.34
CA ARG A 133 7.66 -8.27 -28.51
C ARG A 133 6.76 -7.52 -27.53
N GLY A 134 7.23 -6.39 -27.04
CA GLY A 134 6.45 -5.52 -26.17
C GLY A 134 7.22 -4.31 -25.67
N HIS A 135 6.63 -3.65 -24.68
CA HIS A 135 7.21 -2.46 -24.05
C HIS A 135 7.74 -2.78 -22.65
N LEU A 136 8.96 -2.33 -22.38
CA LEU A 136 9.52 -2.22 -21.04
C LEU A 136 9.56 -0.73 -20.66
N ILE A 137 8.91 -0.39 -19.56
CA ILE A 137 8.73 0.99 -19.12
C ILE A 137 9.66 1.25 -17.93
N PHE A 138 10.27 2.44 -17.89
CA PHE A 138 11.00 2.92 -16.73
C PHE A 138 10.33 4.18 -16.18
N GLU A 139 9.99 4.16 -14.89
CA GLU A 139 9.62 5.35 -14.12
C GLU A 139 10.81 5.80 -13.28
N VAL A 140 11.08 7.10 -13.28
CA VAL A 140 12.30 7.62 -12.66
C VAL A 140 11.90 8.50 -11.48
N TYR A 141 12.39 8.17 -10.29
CA TYR A 141 12.19 8.97 -9.08
C TYR A 141 13.50 9.45 -8.47
N TYR A 142 13.47 10.55 -7.72
CA TYR A 142 14.64 11.05 -6.98
C TYR A 142 14.43 11.03 -5.46
N SER A 143 13.30 11.58 -5.00
CA SER A 143 12.97 11.63 -3.57
C SER A 143 11.93 10.58 -3.18
N ASN A 144 10.86 10.45 -3.95
CA ASN A 144 9.71 9.61 -3.63
C ASN A 144 9.41 8.65 -4.77
N ALA A 145 9.39 7.35 -4.46
CA ALA A 145 8.87 6.32 -5.35
C ALA A 145 7.37 6.54 -5.65
N LYS A 146 6.86 5.86 -6.67
CA LYS A 146 5.43 5.85 -7.00
C LYS A 146 4.63 5.26 -5.85
N ASP A 147 3.43 5.83 -5.68
CA ASP A 147 2.45 5.36 -4.71
C ASP A 147 1.88 3.99 -5.09
N ASP A 148 1.10 3.42 -4.18
CA ASP A 148 0.55 2.09 -4.35
C ASP A 148 -0.64 2.06 -5.33
N ASP A 149 -1.35 3.19 -5.51
CA ASP A 149 -2.41 3.33 -6.51
C ASP A 149 -1.84 3.20 -7.93
N PHE A 150 -0.70 3.84 -8.20
CA PHE A 150 0.06 3.68 -9.43
C PHE A 150 0.38 2.20 -9.66
N LYS A 151 0.97 1.53 -8.66
CA LYS A 151 1.41 0.13 -8.77
C LYS A 151 0.25 -0.81 -9.10
N LEU A 152 -0.89 -0.62 -8.43
CA LEU A 152 -2.10 -1.41 -8.65
C LEU A 152 -2.67 -1.23 -10.05
N GLN A 153 -2.72 0.01 -10.54
CA GLN A 153 -3.21 0.29 -11.88
C GLN A 153 -2.33 -0.38 -12.94
N THR A 154 -1.01 -0.21 -12.86
CA THR A 154 -0.09 -0.73 -13.87
C THR A 154 -0.01 -2.25 -13.87
N GLN A 155 -0.24 -2.88 -12.71
CA GLN A 155 -0.36 -4.32 -12.63
C GLN A 155 -1.62 -4.84 -13.35
N LYS A 156 -2.77 -4.18 -13.20
CA LYS A 156 -4.01 -4.56 -13.94
C LYS A 156 -3.82 -4.44 -15.45
N GLU A 157 -3.04 -3.47 -15.89
CA GLU A 157 -2.68 -3.26 -17.29
C GLU A 157 -1.68 -4.31 -17.82
N GLY A 158 -1.09 -5.14 -16.93
CA GLY A 158 -0.11 -6.15 -17.31
C GLY A 158 1.19 -5.57 -17.90
N SER A 159 1.51 -4.33 -17.53
CA SER A 159 2.67 -3.62 -18.05
C SER A 159 3.96 -4.02 -17.32
N TYR A 160 5.04 -4.21 -18.07
CA TYR A 160 6.37 -4.43 -17.50
C TYR A 160 7.01 -3.08 -17.17
N ILE A 161 6.97 -2.68 -15.91
CA ILE A 161 7.47 -1.38 -15.47
C ILE A 161 8.51 -1.54 -14.37
N LEU A 162 9.68 -0.97 -14.57
CA LEU A 162 10.73 -0.83 -13.57
C LEU A 162 10.74 0.60 -13.03
N GLU A 163 10.88 0.74 -11.72
CA GLU A 163 11.11 2.02 -11.08
C GLU A 163 12.58 2.19 -10.73
N VAL A 164 13.17 3.34 -11.08
CA VAL A 164 14.60 3.62 -10.89
C VAL A 164 14.81 4.75 -9.89
N ASN A 165 15.64 4.50 -8.88
CA ASN A 165 16.13 5.55 -8.00
C ASN A 165 17.21 6.38 -8.70
N ALA A 166 16.85 7.51 -9.29
CA ALA A 166 17.76 8.40 -10.00
C ALA A 166 18.87 8.94 -9.12
N LYS A 167 18.60 9.22 -7.83
CA LYS A 167 19.59 9.74 -6.90
C LYS A 167 20.72 8.74 -6.67
N ILE A 168 20.40 7.47 -6.44
CA ILE A 168 21.39 6.42 -6.19
C ILE A 168 22.03 5.96 -7.50
N PHE A 169 21.24 5.81 -8.56
CA PHE A 169 21.74 5.43 -9.89
C PHE A 169 22.72 6.46 -10.45
N TYR A 170 22.39 7.75 -10.39
CA TYR A 170 23.30 8.82 -10.82
C TYR A 170 24.47 9.02 -9.84
N GLY A 171 24.22 8.85 -8.54
CA GLY A 171 25.20 9.07 -7.49
C GLY A 171 25.69 10.52 -7.47
N ASP A 172 27.01 10.70 -7.43
CA ASP A 172 27.66 12.02 -7.42
C ASP A 172 28.15 12.47 -8.82
N GLY A 173 27.80 11.70 -9.87
CA GLY A 173 28.25 11.93 -11.23
C GLY A 173 29.72 11.61 -11.48
N ARG A 174 30.44 10.96 -10.55
CA ARG A 174 31.86 10.57 -10.71
C ARG A 174 32.08 9.32 -11.55
N GLU A 175 31.10 8.45 -11.56
CA GLU A 175 31.12 7.22 -12.33
C GLU A 175 30.25 7.36 -13.57
N ASN A 176 30.59 6.61 -14.61
CA ASN A 176 29.74 6.51 -15.78
C ASN A 176 28.46 5.74 -15.41
N LEU A 177 27.36 6.11 -16.06
CA LEU A 177 26.14 5.34 -15.96
C LEU A 177 26.34 4.06 -16.78
N ILE A 178 26.07 2.92 -16.16
CA ILE A 178 26.25 1.59 -16.74
C ILE A 178 25.02 0.73 -16.46
N LEU A 179 24.79 -0.26 -17.32
CA LEU A 179 23.60 -1.11 -17.28
C LEU A 179 23.48 -1.89 -15.97
N GLU A 180 24.58 -2.43 -15.45
CA GLU A 180 24.60 -3.21 -14.22
C GLU A 180 24.11 -2.37 -13.03
N ARG A 181 24.50 -1.10 -13.00
CA ARG A 181 24.07 -0.16 -11.96
C ARG A 181 22.60 0.22 -12.14
N LEU A 182 22.11 0.38 -13.36
CA LEU A 182 20.70 0.63 -13.61
C LEU A 182 19.88 -0.51 -13.00
N VAL A 183 20.17 -1.75 -13.39
CA VAL A 183 19.43 -2.94 -12.94
C VAL A 183 19.47 -3.09 -11.43
N LYS A 184 20.63 -2.88 -10.78
CA LYS A 184 20.76 -2.94 -9.32
C LYS A 184 19.92 -1.89 -8.57
N ASN A 185 19.60 -0.77 -9.22
CA ASN A 185 18.84 0.34 -8.63
C ASN A 185 17.44 0.45 -9.25
N SER A 186 16.99 -0.63 -9.89
CA SER A 186 15.67 -0.74 -10.50
C SER A 186 14.91 -1.88 -9.83
N ASP A 187 13.68 -1.62 -9.45
CA ASP A 187 12.77 -2.63 -8.93
C ASP A 187 11.51 -2.67 -9.79
N TRP A 188 10.88 -3.84 -9.89
CA TRP A 188 9.56 -3.90 -10.53
C TRP A 188 8.59 -2.96 -9.82
N ILE A 189 7.75 -2.28 -10.59
CA ILE A 189 6.53 -1.65 -10.08
C ILE A 189 5.48 -2.73 -10.04
N TRP A 190 5.44 -3.44 -8.93
CA TRP A 190 4.51 -4.52 -8.71
C TRP A 190 4.00 -4.49 -7.28
N PHE A 191 2.82 -5.06 -7.09
CA PHE A 191 2.23 -5.25 -5.79
C PHE A 191 2.71 -6.58 -5.20
N THR A 192 3.40 -6.56 -4.07
CA THR A 192 3.87 -7.78 -3.40
C THR A 192 2.68 -8.58 -2.84
N GLU A 193 2.76 -9.91 -2.75
CA GLU A 193 1.69 -10.70 -2.09
C GLU A 193 1.53 -10.36 -0.61
N ASN A 194 2.59 -9.87 0.03
CA ASN A 194 2.57 -9.33 1.39
C ASN A 194 1.91 -7.93 1.49
N GLN A 195 1.63 -7.27 0.35
CA GLN A 195 0.80 -6.08 0.28
C GLN A 195 -0.68 -6.39 0.03
N LYS A 196 -1.11 -7.67 -0.05
CA LYS A 196 -2.54 -8.01 -0.01
C LYS A 196 -3.13 -7.67 1.36
N LEU A 197 -3.54 -6.41 1.52
CA LEU A 197 -4.66 -6.00 2.33
C LEU A 197 -5.40 -4.91 1.56
N TRP A 198 -6.27 -5.37 0.66
CA TRP A 198 -7.55 -4.76 0.26
C TRP A 198 -7.49 -3.35 -0.36
N GLY A 199 -7.93 -3.21 -1.61
CA GLY A 199 -7.98 -1.90 -2.29
C GLY A 199 -8.91 -0.93 -1.54
N TYR A 200 -8.30 0.06 -0.89
CA TYR A 200 -8.98 1.14 -0.17
C TYR A 200 -9.28 2.30 -1.13
N ASN A 201 -10.55 2.53 -1.40
CA ASN A 201 -11.04 3.61 -2.24
C ASN A 201 -12.21 4.35 -1.58
N SER A 202 -12.22 4.47 -0.25
CA SER A 202 -12.91 5.51 0.56
C SER A 202 -12.86 5.13 2.06
N LYS A 203 -13.28 6.03 2.97
CA LYS A 203 -13.56 5.68 4.38
C LYS A 203 -14.53 4.48 4.52
N LYS A 204 -15.39 4.26 3.53
CA LYS A 204 -16.35 3.16 3.48
C LYS A 204 -15.64 1.81 3.32
N ASP A 205 -14.56 1.80 2.55
CA ASP A 205 -13.83 0.59 2.17
C ASP A 205 -13.06 0.02 3.36
N VAL A 206 -12.43 0.86 4.19
CA VAL A 206 -11.76 0.41 5.43
C VAL A 206 -12.71 -0.29 6.37
N ARG A 207 -13.86 0.34 6.57
CA ARG A 207 -14.88 -0.15 7.48
C ARG A 207 -15.42 -1.50 6.99
N GLU A 208 -15.65 -1.63 5.69
CA GLU A 208 -16.10 -2.87 5.07
C GLU A 208 -15.06 -3.98 5.21
N ILE A 209 -13.77 -3.69 5.04
CA ILE A 209 -12.67 -4.64 5.16
C ILE A 209 -12.49 -5.13 6.60
N VAL A 210 -12.47 -4.22 7.58
CA VAL A 210 -12.42 -4.61 9.00
C VAL A 210 -13.65 -5.43 9.35
N GLY A 211 -14.82 -5.03 8.84
CA GLY A 211 -16.07 -5.78 8.95
C GLY A 211 -15.98 -7.20 8.38
N ASP A 212 -15.41 -7.33 7.19
CA ASP A 212 -15.10 -8.59 6.51
C ASP A 212 -14.21 -9.50 7.32
N TRP A 213 -13.12 -8.95 7.80
CA TRP A 213 -12.15 -9.74 8.54
C TRP A 213 -12.72 -10.20 9.89
N ILE A 214 -13.32 -9.30 10.68
CA ILE A 214 -13.91 -9.66 11.98
C ILE A 214 -15.02 -10.68 11.78
N ALA A 215 -15.88 -10.48 10.78
CA ALA A 215 -16.92 -11.44 10.47
C ALA A 215 -16.30 -12.79 10.09
N LYS A 216 -15.33 -12.87 9.17
CA LYS A 216 -14.77 -14.16 8.71
C LYS A 216 -13.97 -14.92 9.77
N GLU A 217 -13.15 -14.22 10.55
CA GLU A 217 -12.32 -14.87 11.58
C GLU A 217 -13.14 -15.35 12.77
N ILE A 218 -14.21 -14.62 13.12
CA ILE A 218 -15.11 -15.01 14.21
C ILE A 218 -16.22 -15.95 13.70
N TRP A 219 -16.58 -15.84 12.42
CA TRP A 219 -17.68 -16.57 11.76
C TRP A 219 -17.21 -17.13 10.41
N VAL A 220 -16.84 -18.41 10.41
CA VAL A 220 -16.35 -19.14 9.23
C VAL A 220 -17.54 -19.71 8.44
N GLU A 221 -17.86 -19.06 7.31
CA GLU A 221 -18.81 -19.47 6.23
C GLU A 221 -20.24 -19.94 6.63
N GLU A 222 -21.25 -19.10 6.42
CA GLU A 222 -22.07 -19.02 5.19
C GLU A 222 -22.95 -17.73 5.25
N GLU A 223 -23.20 -17.12 4.08
CA GLU A 223 -23.94 -15.87 3.79
C GLU A 223 -24.09 -14.82 4.93
N VAL A 224 -23.22 -13.81 4.89
CA VAL A 224 -23.48 -12.53 5.56
C VAL A 224 -24.63 -11.84 4.81
N MET A 225 -25.69 -11.45 5.51
CA MET A 225 -26.76 -10.63 4.93
C MET A 225 -26.19 -9.26 4.53
N ASP A 226 -26.02 -9.02 3.23
CA ASP A 226 -25.52 -7.76 2.67
C ASP A 226 -26.62 -6.73 2.37
N GLU A 227 -27.89 -6.99 2.71
CA GLU A 227 -28.94 -5.99 2.47
C GLU A 227 -28.84 -4.83 3.48
N PRO A 228 -28.57 -3.59 3.02
CA PRO A 228 -28.66 -2.42 3.89
C PRO A 228 -30.14 -2.14 4.16
N VAL A 229 -30.68 -2.71 5.25
CA VAL A 229 -32.10 -2.57 5.58
C VAL A 229 -32.34 -1.25 6.31
N HIS A 230 -32.70 -0.21 5.55
CA HIS A 230 -33.33 1.00 6.10
C HIS A 230 -34.84 0.83 6.40
N SER A 231 -35.42 -0.36 6.18
CA SER A 231 -36.85 -0.60 6.37
C SER A 231 -37.16 -1.26 7.72
N LYS A 232 -38.32 -0.90 8.30
CA LYS A 232 -38.82 -1.33 9.61
C LYS A 232 -39.29 -2.80 9.67
N GLU A 233 -38.99 -3.61 8.65
CA GLU A 233 -39.53 -4.97 8.54
C GLU A 233 -38.72 -5.99 9.35
N LYS A 234 -39.41 -7.02 9.84
CA LYS A 234 -38.82 -8.06 10.69
C LYS A 234 -37.80 -8.87 9.87
N GLN A 235 -36.56 -8.88 10.34
CA GLN A 235 -35.51 -9.78 9.85
C GLN A 235 -35.73 -11.17 10.45
N ASP A 236 -35.96 -12.18 9.62
CA ASP A 236 -36.01 -13.58 10.06
C ASP A 236 -34.60 -14.20 10.04
N PRO A 237 -34.12 -14.80 11.14
CA PRO A 237 -32.79 -15.41 11.18
C PRO A 237 -32.77 -16.78 10.50
N ILE A 238 -31.80 -17.01 9.62
CA ILE A 238 -31.47 -18.35 9.11
C ILE A 238 -30.76 -19.15 10.23
N LYS A 239 -30.96 -20.49 10.29
CA LYS A 239 -30.48 -21.40 11.35
C LYS A 239 -29.54 -22.51 10.83
N ARG A 240 -28.49 -22.80 11.63
CA ARG A 240 -27.55 -23.98 11.68
C ARG A 240 -26.41 -23.97 10.63
N GLY A 241 -25.19 -24.49 10.88
CA GLY A 241 -24.72 -25.54 11.81
C GLY A 241 -23.45 -25.24 12.65
N PRO A 242 -22.82 -26.26 13.30
CA PRO A 242 -21.86 -26.06 14.39
C PRO A 242 -20.42 -26.03 13.88
N PHE A 243 -19.59 -25.03 14.23
CA PHE A 243 -18.15 -25.17 14.51
C PHE A 243 -17.60 -23.82 15.02
N TYR A 244 -16.73 -23.90 16.03
CA TYR A 244 -16.44 -22.86 17.00
C TYR A 244 -15.16 -22.07 16.69
N HIS A 245 -15.22 -20.74 16.70
CA HIS A 245 -14.11 -19.94 17.23
C HIS A 245 -14.56 -19.35 18.57
N GLN A 246 -14.01 -19.90 19.67
CA GLN A 246 -14.11 -19.24 20.96
C GLN A 246 -13.33 -17.93 20.85
N ILE A 247 -13.94 -16.80 21.18
CA ILE A 247 -13.20 -15.55 21.33
C ILE A 247 -12.61 -15.56 22.74
N PRO A 248 -11.29 -15.81 22.94
CA PRO A 248 -10.71 -15.80 24.26
C PRO A 248 -10.67 -14.36 24.77
N PHE A 249 -11.35 -14.09 25.88
CA PHE A 249 -11.09 -12.89 26.67
C PHE A 249 -9.90 -13.23 27.57
N GLY A 250 -8.67 -12.96 27.09
CA GLY A 250 -7.41 -13.45 27.69
C GLY A 250 -7.29 -13.32 29.22
N GLU A 251 -6.49 -14.21 29.83
CA GLU A 251 -6.48 -14.49 31.29
C GLU A 251 -6.15 -13.29 32.21
N LYS A 252 -5.60 -12.19 31.68
CA LYS A 252 -5.34 -10.95 32.43
C LYS A 252 -5.36 -9.73 31.50
N ASN A 253 -6.55 -9.27 31.12
CA ASN A 253 -6.71 -7.88 30.69
C ASN A 253 -7.29 -7.12 31.88
N ASP A 254 -6.49 -6.26 32.53
CA ASP A 254 -6.91 -5.45 33.68
C ASP A 254 -8.14 -4.57 33.38
N HIS A 255 -8.40 -4.29 32.09
CA HIS A 255 -9.59 -3.58 31.61
C HIS A 255 -10.90 -4.38 31.65
N ILE A 256 -10.86 -5.70 31.85
CA ILE A 256 -12.06 -6.57 31.89
C ILE A 256 -12.59 -6.75 33.33
N MET A 257 -11.69 -6.67 34.33
CA MET A 257 -12.02 -6.98 35.74
C MET A 257 -12.96 -5.95 36.38
N ASP A 258 -12.87 -4.68 35.99
CA ASP A 258 -13.69 -3.58 36.53
C ASP A 258 -14.79 -3.08 35.57
N GLY A 259 -15.03 -3.80 34.47
CA GLY A 259 -15.77 -3.28 33.31
C GLY A 259 -17.14 -3.92 32.97
N PRO A 260 -17.54 -3.86 31.69
CA PRO A 260 -18.93 -3.78 31.18
C PRO A 260 -19.85 -4.96 31.49
N PHE A 261 -19.30 -6.12 31.89
CA PHE A 261 -20.08 -7.32 32.21
C PHE A 261 -20.94 -7.16 33.47
N LYS A 262 -20.53 -6.29 34.41
CA LYS A 262 -21.36 -5.92 35.58
C LYS A 262 -22.57 -5.06 35.16
N GLU A 263 -22.40 -4.13 34.22
CA GLU A 263 -23.43 -3.13 33.85
C GLU A 263 -24.41 -3.62 32.77
N CYS A 264 -24.01 -4.53 31.87
CA CYS A 264 -24.92 -5.14 30.89
C CYS A 264 -25.86 -6.22 31.50
N GLY A 265 -25.89 -6.36 32.83
CA GLY A 265 -26.72 -7.35 33.53
C GLY A 265 -26.23 -8.80 33.41
N VAL A 266 -25.06 -9.01 32.80
CA VAL A 266 -24.39 -10.33 32.80
C VAL A 266 -23.88 -10.67 34.21
N GLY A 267 -23.58 -9.67 35.04
CA GLY A 267 -23.20 -9.82 36.45
C GLY A 267 -24.32 -9.77 37.50
N PHE A 268 -25.60 -9.57 37.16
CA PHE A 268 -26.65 -9.43 38.19
C PHE A 268 -27.83 -10.37 37.94
N TYR A 269 -27.74 -11.58 38.51
CA TYR A 269 -28.85 -12.24 39.16
C TYR A 269 -28.28 -13.25 40.18
N ASN A 270 -28.54 -12.97 41.46
CA ASN A 270 -28.28 -13.77 42.67
C ASN A 270 -26.81 -14.03 43.07
N GLY A 271 -26.31 -13.22 44.01
CA GLY A 271 -25.74 -13.61 45.30
C GLY A 271 -24.59 -14.64 45.43
N TYR A 272 -24.13 -15.23 44.33
CA TYR A 272 -23.07 -16.25 44.31
C TYR A 272 -22.04 -16.01 43.17
N PHE A 273 -22.17 -14.91 42.42
CA PHE A 273 -21.47 -14.65 41.14
C PHE A 273 -20.48 -13.47 41.16
N GLU A 274 -19.68 -13.34 42.21
CA GLU A 274 -18.78 -12.18 42.35
C GLU A 274 -17.43 -12.29 41.64
N ARG A 275 -17.08 -13.38 40.92
CA ARG A 275 -15.67 -13.57 40.50
C ARG A 275 -15.36 -14.08 39.10
N GLU A 276 -16.34 -14.37 38.27
CA GLU A 276 -16.04 -15.02 36.98
C GLU A 276 -16.40 -14.14 35.80
N VAL A 277 -15.36 -13.50 35.26
CA VAL A 277 -15.35 -12.93 33.91
C VAL A 277 -15.65 -14.07 32.91
N PRO A 278 -16.50 -13.86 31.89
CA PRO A 278 -16.68 -14.85 30.83
C PRO A 278 -15.32 -15.22 30.21
N SER A 279 -15.05 -16.52 30.08
CA SER A 279 -13.78 -16.99 29.50
C SER A 279 -13.78 -16.90 27.97
N TYR A 280 -14.96 -17.05 27.36
CA TYR A 280 -15.16 -16.87 25.92
C TYR A 280 -16.61 -16.53 25.58
N PHE A 281 -16.82 -16.09 24.33
CA PHE A 281 -18.14 -15.93 23.73
C PHE A 281 -18.35 -16.99 22.66
N ASP A 282 -19.47 -17.71 22.75
CA ASP A 282 -19.91 -18.74 21.80
C ASP A 282 -20.96 -18.15 20.86
N VAL A 283 -20.60 -17.97 19.60
CA VAL A 283 -21.41 -17.24 18.62
C VAL A 283 -22.47 -18.17 18.01
N GLU A 284 -23.74 -17.77 18.08
CA GLU A 284 -24.83 -18.49 17.41
C GLU A 284 -25.25 -17.83 16.09
N LYS A 285 -25.14 -16.51 15.98
CA LYS A 285 -25.55 -15.73 14.81
C LYS A 285 -24.68 -14.49 14.65
N CYS A 286 -24.52 -14.06 13.40
CA CYS A 286 -23.85 -12.82 13.04
C CYS A 286 -24.74 -12.00 12.10
N TRP A 287 -24.71 -10.67 12.25
CA TRP A 287 -25.30 -9.73 11.28
C TRP A 287 -24.33 -8.59 11.01
N ARG A 288 -24.43 -8.04 9.80
CA ARG A 288 -23.87 -6.73 9.47
C ARG A 288 -24.90 -5.65 9.41
N ASN A 289 -24.46 -4.43 9.70
CA ASN A 289 -25.26 -3.21 9.56
C ASN A 289 -26.66 -3.39 10.18
N ARG A 290 -26.71 -3.99 11.38
CA ARG A 290 -27.96 -4.39 12.02
C ARG A 290 -28.60 -3.21 12.72
N TYR A 291 -29.82 -2.86 12.32
CA TYR A 291 -30.64 -1.89 13.03
C TYR A 291 -31.20 -2.47 14.33
N SER A 292 -31.02 -1.73 15.43
CA SER A 292 -31.57 -2.05 16.75
C SER A 292 -32.77 -1.17 17.05
N GLN A 293 -33.94 -1.77 17.20
CA GLN A 293 -35.14 -1.04 17.65
C GLN A 293 -35.01 -0.48 19.07
N LYS A 294 -34.16 -1.09 19.91
CA LYS A 294 -33.94 -0.63 21.30
C LYS A 294 -33.15 0.68 21.38
N THR A 295 -32.23 0.89 20.45
CA THR A 295 -31.33 2.04 20.45
C THR A 295 -31.59 2.99 19.29
N GLY A 296 -32.38 2.59 18.29
CA GLY A 296 -32.65 3.39 17.10
C GLY A 296 -31.44 3.55 16.18
N ARG A 297 -30.44 2.66 16.29
CA ARG A 297 -29.13 2.78 15.63
C ARG A 297 -28.79 1.53 14.81
N ILE A 298 -27.91 1.72 13.83
CA ILE A 298 -27.30 0.66 13.04
C ILE A 298 -25.92 0.35 13.66
N TYR A 299 -25.66 -0.93 13.90
CA TYR A 299 -24.37 -1.43 14.38
C TYR A 299 -23.64 -2.19 13.27
N ASP A 300 -22.33 -2.04 13.17
CA ASP A 300 -21.56 -2.60 12.04
C ASP A 300 -21.56 -4.12 12.04
N ILE A 301 -21.23 -4.74 13.19
CA ILE A 301 -21.21 -6.20 13.33
C ILE A 301 -21.86 -6.56 14.66
N VAL A 302 -22.87 -7.42 14.62
CA VAL A 302 -23.58 -7.89 15.80
C VAL A 302 -23.50 -9.39 15.84
N PHE A 303 -22.97 -9.94 16.92
CA PHE A 303 -23.01 -11.34 17.23
C PHE A 303 -24.07 -11.61 18.31
N GLU A 304 -24.97 -12.56 18.09
CA GLU A 304 -25.83 -13.12 19.14
C GLU A 304 -25.29 -14.49 19.53
N GLY A 305 -25.23 -14.77 20.82
CA GLY A 305 -24.59 -15.98 21.30
C GLY A 305 -24.63 -16.09 22.82
N TRP A 306 -23.76 -16.95 23.36
CA TRP A 306 -23.65 -17.22 24.79
C TRP A 306 -22.30 -16.74 25.33
N PHE A 307 -22.35 -15.88 26.35
CA PHE A 307 -21.19 -15.63 27.20
C PHE A 307 -21.02 -16.83 28.13
N VAL A 308 -19.93 -17.57 27.99
CA VAL A 308 -19.68 -18.80 28.76
C VAL A 308 -18.61 -18.53 29.82
N GLY A 309 -18.94 -18.85 31.07
CA GLY A 309 -17.98 -18.81 32.18
C GLY A 309 -17.13 -20.07 32.24
N ILE A 310 -16.08 -20.05 33.06
CA ILE A 310 -15.14 -21.17 33.27
C ILE A 310 -15.89 -22.46 33.69
N PHE A 311 -17.00 -22.32 34.41
CA PHE A 311 -17.92 -23.40 34.69
C PHE A 311 -19.19 -23.27 33.82
N ALA A 312 -19.47 -24.30 32.99
CA ALA A 312 -20.56 -24.36 32.01
C ALA A 312 -21.99 -24.14 32.55
N LYS A 313 -22.17 -23.94 33.86
CA LYS A 313 -23.47 -23.68 34.52
C LYS A 313 -23.94 -22.22 34.39
N ASN A 314 -23.10 -21.30 33.88
CA ASN A 314 -23.32 -19.85 33.98
C ASN A 314 -23.35 -19.14 32.62
N SER A 315 -23.86 -19.81 31.59
CA SER A 315 -23.97 -19.20 30.27
C SER A 315 -25.11 -18.19 30.23
N LYS A 316 -24.84 -16.99 29.70
CA LYS A 316 -25.86 -15.97 29.47
C LYS A 316 -25.94 -15.61 28.00
N ARG A 317 -27.16 -15.63 27.46
CA ARG A 317 -27.41 -15.20 26.08
C ARG A 317 -27.32 -13.68 25.99
N GLY A 318 -26.62 -13.16 24.98
CA GLY A 318 -26.47 -11.73 24.80
C GLY A 318 -26.00 -11.36 23.40
N HIS A 319 -25.77 -10.05 23.20
CA HIS A 319 -25.19 -9.52 21.97
C HIS A 319 -23.80 -8.97 22.24
N LEU A 320 -22.82 -9.41 21.45
CA LEU A 320 -21.49 -8.81 21.35
C LEU A 320 -21.44 -8.01 20.06
N ILE A 321 -21.14 -6.73 20.16
CA ILE A 321 -21.18 -5.79 19.04
C ILE A 321 -19.79 -5.25 18.80
N PHE A 322 -19.32 -5.30 17.56
CA PHE A 322 -18.15 -4.54 17.12
C PHE A 322 -18.64 -3.32 16.36
N GLN A 323 -18.33 -2.14 16.90
CA GLN A 323 -18.62 -0.85 16.29
C GLN A 323 -17.31 -0.28 15.75
N LEU A 324 -17.24 -0.08 14.44
CA LEU A 324 -16.03 0.39 13.78
C LEU A 324 -15.96 1.92 13.89
N VAL A 325 -14.80 2.49 14.24
CA VAL A 325 -14.60 3.94 14.39
C VAL A 325 -13.28 4.37 13.78
N ASP A 326 -13.25 5.61 13.25
CA ASP A 326 -12.01 6.21 12.71
C ASP A 326 -11.01 6.57 13.83
N HIS A 327 -11.51 6.80 15.04
CA HIS A 327 -10.73 7.07 16.25
C HIS A 327 -11.65 6.86 17.46
N PHE A 328 -11.07 6.45 18.57
CA PHE A 328 -11.77 6.29 19.84
C PHE A 328 -12.46 7.57 20.30
N ASN A 329 -13.60 7.41 21.00
CA ASN A 329 -14.44 8.50 21.50
C ASN A 329 -15.16 9.32 20.40
N ALA A 330 -15.43 8.72 19.25
CA ALA A 330 -16.25 9.34 18.21
C ALA A 330 -17.75 9.47 18.59
N HIS A 331 -18.18 8.84 19.69
CA HIS A 331 -19.58 8.78 20.10
C HIS A 331 -19.88 9.60 21.37
N ASP A 332 -21.07 10.22 21.39
CA ASP A 332 -21.54 11.09 22.47
C ASP A 332 -22.03 10.32 23.72
N ASP A 333 -22.25 11.04 24.82
CA ASP A 333 -22.74 10.45 26.07
C ASP A 333 -24.14 9.84 25.92
N ASP A 334 -24.95 10.30 24.96
CA ASP A 334 -26.24 9.72 24.62
C ASP A 334 -26.08 8.30 24.04
N PHE A 335 -25.11 8.07 23.15
CA PHE A 335 -24.79 6.73 22.66
C PHE A 335 -24.44 5.76 23.78
N LYS A 336 -23.55 6.18 24.69
CA LYS A 336 -23.13 5.37 25.85
C LYS A 336 -24.32 5.02 26.73
N LEU A 337 -25.16 6.00 27.05
CA LEU A 337 -26.38 5.80 27.84
C LEU A 337 -27.37 4.82 27.16
N GLN A 338 -27.50 4.87 25.83
CA GLN A 338 -28.35 3.96 25.07
C GLN A 338 -27.83 2.52 25.10
N ILE A 339 -26.52 2.33 24.98
CA ILE A 339 -25.87 1.00 25.09
C ILE A 339 -26.14 0.38 26.46
N ARG A 340 -25.96 1.14 27.55
CA ARG A 340 -26.23 0.67 28.92
C ARG A 340 -27.68 0.23 29.09
N LYS A 341 -28.63 1.05 28.63
CA LYS A 341 -30.07 0.74 28.70
C LYS A 341 -30.43 -0.51 27.89
N ALA A 342 -29.82 -0.67 26.71
CA ALA A 342 -30.06 -1.82 25.85
C ALA A 342 -29.39 -3.11 26.35
N LYS A 343 -28.45 -3.01 27.31
CA LYS A 343 -27.63 -4.10 27.84
C LYS A 343 -26.81 -4.79 26.76
N PHE A 344 -26.24 -4.00 25.85
CA PHE A 344 -25.32 -4.49 24.81
C PHE A 344 -23.88 -4.46 25.29
N CYS A 345 -23.10 -5.45 24.88
CA CYS A 345 -21.65 -5.44 25.02
C CYS A 345 -21.06 -4.89 23.72
N VAL A 346 -20.60 -3.64 23.73
CA VAL A 346 -20.09 -2.96 22.52
C VAL A 346 -18.60 -2.71 22.64
N LEU A 347 -17.88 -3.11 21.60
CA LEU A 347 -16.46 -2.89 21.43
C LEU A 347 -16.26 -1.91 20.27
N GLU A 348 -15.73 -0.73 20.55
CA GLU A 348 -15.25 0.19 19.52
C GLU A 348 -13.91 -0.32 18.98
N VAL A 349 -13.79 -0.46 17.67
CA VAL A 349 -12.56 -0.85 17.00
C VAL A 349 -12.02 0.35 16.23
N ASP A 350 -10.82 0.80 16.58
CA ASP A 350 -10.08 1.79 15.79
C ASP A 350 -9.59 1.12 14.50
N ILE A 351 -10.25 1.44 13.40
CA ILE A 351 -10.01 0.80 12.11
C ILE A 351 -8.63 1.14 11.52
N HIS A 352 -8.04 2.28 11.92
CA HIS A 352 -6.71 2.69 11.46
C HIS A 352 -5.62 2.03 12.30
N GLY A 353 -5.80 1.98 13.62
CA GLY A 353 -4.89 1.27 14.52
C GLY A 353 -4.85 -0.24 14.25
N PHE A 354 -6.01 -0.83 13.94
CA PHE A 354 -6.17 -2.25 13.68
C PHE A 354 -5.31 -2.75 12.49
N PHE A 355 -5.18 -1.95 11.42
CA PHE A 355 -4.30 -2.26 10.28
C PHE A 355 -2.88 -1.68 10.38
N GLY A 356 -2.68 -0.63 11.20
CA GLY A 356 -1.39 0.03 11.44
C GLY A 356 -0.66 0.52 10.19
N ASP A 357 0.66 0.60 10.26
CA ASP A 357 1.58 1.13 9.23
C ASP A 357 1.85 0.17 8.04
N GLY A 358 0.97 -0.82 7.83
CA GLY A 358 0.92 -1.58 6.57
C GLY A 358 1.88 -2.76 6.41
N LEU A 359 2.40 -3.35 7.49
CA LEU A 359 3.41 -4.43 7.37
C LEU A 359 3.10 -5.76 8.08
N LYS A 360 1.94 -5.92 8.73
CA LYS A 360 1.57 -7.20 9.39
C LYS A 360 0.11 -7.57 9.12
N PRO A 361 -0.21 -8.86 8.90
CA PRO A 361 -1.59 -9.32 8.76
C PRO A 361 -2.41 -9.01 10.02
N PRO A 362 -3.72 -8.74 9.88
CA PRO A 362 -4.61 -8.60 11.02
C PRO A 362 -4.66 -9.91 11.84
N THR A 363 -4.69 -9.80 13.17
CA THR A 363 -4.79 -10.93 14.11
C THR A 363 -5.79 -10.62 15.23
N ALA A 364 -6.28 -11.65 15.91
CA ALA A 364 -7.22 -11.48 17.03
C ALA A 364 -6.60 -10.65 18.17
N GLU A 365 -5.31 -10.82 18.46
CA GLU A 365 -4.60 -10.03 19.46
C GLU A 365 -4.59 -8.55 19.09
N ARG A 366 -4.41 -8.26 17.80
CA ARG A 366 -4.38 -6.89 17.28
C ARG A 366 -5.76 -6.25 17.25
N LEU A 367 -6.81 -7.03 17.00
CA LEU A 367 -8.19 -6.60 17.15
C LEU A 367 -8.41 -6.13 18.59
N MET A 368 -8.08 -6.99 19.56
CA MET A 368 -8.26 -6.67 20.97
C MET A 368 -7.40 -5.49 21.44
N ALA A 369 -6.17 -5.36 20.93
CA ALA A 369 -5.27 -4.23 21.26
C ALA A 369 -5.75 -2.88 20.68
N ASN A 370 -6.51 -2.90 19.58
CA ASN A 370 -7.08 -1.70 18.94
C ASN A 370 -8.58 -1.60 19.17
N SER A 371 -9.02 -2.13 20.31
CA SER A 371 -10.41 -2.13 20.71
C SER A 371 -10.58 -1.53 22.09
N GLN A 372 -11.66 -0.77 22.29
CA GLN A 372 -12.07 -0.30 23.59
C GLN A 372 -13.53 -0.64 23.87
N TRP A 373 -13.83 -0.99 25.11
CA TRP A 373 -15.21 -1.19 25.51
C TRP A 373 -15.94 0.16 25.57
N VAL A 374 -17.18 0.18 25.09
CA VAL A 374 -18.08 1.32 25.28
C VAL A 374 -18.98 1.02 26.45
N TRP A 375 -18.84 1.83 27.52
CA TRP A 375 -19.72 1.84 28.67
C TRP A 375 -20.63 3.06 28.65
#